data_AF-A0A2U3LLE5-F1
#
_entry.id   AF-A0A2U3LLE5-F1
#
_cell.length_a   1.000
_cell.length_b   1.000
_cell.length_c   1.000
_cell.angle_alpha   90.00
_cell.angle_beta   90.00
_cell.angle_gamma   90.00
#
_symmetry.space_group_name_H-M   'P 1'
#
loop_
_entity.id
_entity.type
_entity.pdbx_description
1 polymer ?
#
loop_
_entity_poly.entity_id
_entity_poly.type
_entity_poly.pdbx_seq_one_letter_code
_entity_poly.pdbx_strand_id
1 'polypeptide(L)'
;MIKQGSVPKIVKSIAETFECNDSGEIAEVWDDLRNKLDNLFAQWEEAIIECDDEKLDSQTPDSDELWWSSLAHLAIHNAYHIGQIVYMRKEQGLWETWEE
;
A
#
# COMPACT_ATOMS: atom_id res chain seq x y z
N MET A 1 -9.37 -21.55 -32.91
CA MET A 1 -8.06 -20.87 -32.87
C MET A 1 -8.15 -19.74 -31.84
N ILE A 2 -7.68 -19.95 -30.61
CA ILE A 2 -7.67 -18.90 -29.59
C ILE A 2 -6.28 -18.26 -29.64
N LYS A 3 -6.21 -16.97 -29.99
CA LYS A 3 -4.98 -16.20 -29.90
C LYS A 3 -4.65 -16.06 -28.41
N GLN A 4 -3.54 -16.66 -27.98
CA GLN A 4 -2.94 -16.36 -26.68
C GLN A 4 -2.52 -14.89 -26.70
N GLY A 5 -3.33 -14.02 -26.09
CA GLY A 5 -2.91 -12.66 -25.77
C GLY A 5 -1.80 -12.77 -24.72
N SER A 6 -0.59 -12.35 -25.09
CA SER A 6 0.53 -12.34 -24.15
C SER A 6 0.18 -11.37 -23.02
N VAL A 7 0.06 -11.88 -21.79
CA VAL A 7 -0.04 -11.05 -20.59
C VAL A 7 1.18 -10.14 -20.57
N PRO A 8 1.01 -8.81 -20.44
CA PRO A 8 2.15 -7.91 -20.25
C PRO A 8 2.92 -8.41 -19.03
N LYS A 9 4.21 -8.67 -19.21
CA LYS A 9 5.06 -9.08 -18.10
C LYS A 9 5.03 -7.92 -17.11
N ILE A 10 4.47 -8.13 -15.93
CA ILE A 10 4.61 -7.16 -14.83
C ILE A 10 6.12 -7.14 -14.53
N VAL A 11 6.79 -6.09 -15.02
CA VAL A 11 8.26 -5.96 -14.92
C VAL A 11 8.67 -5.53 -13.51
N LYS A 12 7.73 -5.00 -12.72
CA LYS A 12 8.02 -4.51 -11.37
C LYS A 12 7.46 -5.43 -10.30
N SER A 13 8.35 -6.02 -9.50
CA SER A 13 7.95 -6.72 -8.27
C SER A 13 7.38 -5.70 -7.27
N ILE A 14 6.39 -6.09 -6.46
CA ILE A 14 5.92 -5.30 -5.30
C ILE A 14 7.09 -4.97 -4.35
N ALA A 15 8.15 -5.79 -4.36
CA ALA A 15 9.39 -5.52 -3.65
C ALA A 15 10.06 -4.18 -4.06
N GLU A 16 9.82 -3.68 -5.27
CA GLU A 16 10.41 -2.43 -5.78
C GLU A 16 9.82 -1.16 -5.16
N THR A 17 8.66 -1.23 -4.49
CA THR A 17 8.12 -0.09 -3.72
C THR A 17 9.04 0.30 -2.55
N PHE A 18 9.87 -0.63 -2.09
CA PHE A 18 10.83 -0.44 -1.00
C PHE A 18 12.29 -0.59 -1.45
N GLU A 19 12.56 -0.70 -2.76
CA GLU A 19 13.89 -0.41 -3.26
C GLU A 19 14.13 1.08 -2.99
N CYS A 20 14.78 1.35 -1.86
CA CYS A 20 15.45 2.59 -1.60
C CYS A 20 16.39 2.78 -2.78
N ASN A 21 16.00 3.62 -3.73
CA ASN A 21 16.95 4.15 -4.69
C ASN A 21 18.00 4.84 -3.82
N ASP A 22 19.17 4.22 -3.68
CA ASP A 22 20.37 4.78 -3.03
C ASP A 22 20.89 6.00 -3.82
N SER A 23 20.00 6.87 -4.34
CA SER A 23 20.33 8.20 -4.85
C SER A 23 20.68 9.17 -3.72
N GLY A 24 20.61 8.74 -2.45
CA GLY A 24 20.88 9.62 -1.31
C GLY A 24 19.77 10.65 -1.06
N GLU A 25 18.58 10.44 -1.63
CA GLU A 25 17.43 11.35 -1.56
C GLU A 25 16.26 10.78 -0.74
N ILE A 26 16.52 10.09 0.38
CA ILE A 26 15.54 10.16 1.48
C ILE A 26 15.88 11.43 2.27
N ALA A 27 15.59 12.57 1.65
CA ALA A 27 15.74 13.90 2.22
C ALA A 27 14.39 14.46 2.72
N GLU A 28 13.31 13.66 2.71
CA GLU A 28 12.14 13.98 3.53
C GLU A 28 12.46 13.59 4.98
N VAL A 29 12.34 14.55 5.90
CA VAL A 29 12.43 14.27 7.34
C VAL A 29 11.33 13.27 7.67
N TRP A 30 11.61 12.26 8.51
CA TRP A 30 10.67 11.19 8.88
C TRP A 30 9.24 11.71 9.16
N ASP A 31 9.15 12.86 9.82
CA ASP A 31 7.89 13.51 10.16
C ASP A 31 7.08 13.96 8.93
N ASP A 32 7.74 14.45 7.88
CA ASP A 32 7.11 14.87 6.63
C ASP A 32 6.54 13.67 5.89
N LEU A 33 7.30 12.57 5.80
CA LEU A 33 6.87 11.34 5.14
C LEU A 33 5.65 10.74 5.88
N ARG A 34 5.71 10.71 7.21
CA ARG A 34 4.60 10.24 8.06
C ARG A 34 3.35 11.11 7.84
N ASN A 35 3.48 12.43 7.90
CA ASN A 35 2.36 13.34 7.66
C ASN A 35 1.76 13.17 6.26
N LYS A 36 2.60 12.96 5.24
CA LYS A 36 2.17 12.72 3.86
C LYS A 36 1.40 11.42 3.73
N LEU A 37 1.86 10.36 4.38
CA LEU A 37 1.19 9.06 4.41
C LEU A 37 -0.17 9.16 5.12
N ASP A 38 -0.21 9.80 6.28
CA ASP A 38 -1.44 10.01 7.06
C ASP A 38 -2.47 10.80 6.24
N ASN A 39 -2.05 11.90 5.61
CA ASN A 39 -2.93 12.70 4.75
C ASN A 39 -3.43 11.94 3.52
N LEU A 40 -2.61 11.06 2.96
CA LEU A 40 -3.01 10.24 1.81
C LEU A 40 -4.09 9.24 2.22
N PHE A 41 -3.93 8.54 3.34
CA PHE A 41 -4.95 7.60 3.81
C PHE A 41 -6.25 8.32 4.21
N ALA A 42 -6.17 9.49 4.83
CA ALA A 42 -7.36 10.29 5.13
C ALA A 42 -8.16 10.64 3.86
N GLN A 43 -7.48 11.03 2.77
CA GLN A 43 -8.12 11.29 1.48
C GLN A 43 -8.75 10.03 0.87
N TRP A 44 -8.11 8.86 1.02
CA TRP A 44 -8.71 7.60 0.58
C TRP A 44 -9.95 7.24 1.39
N GLU A 45 -9.91 7.41 2.71
CA GLU A 45 -11.08 7.16 3.58
C GLU A 45 -12.26 8.05 3.18
N GLU A 46 -12.03 9.36 2.99
CA GLU A 46 -13.04 10.30 2.52
C GLU A 46 -13.60 9.87 1.15
N ALA A 47 -12.74 9.57 0.18
CA ALA A 47 -13.16 9.14 -1.15
C ALA A 47 -13.97 7.84 -1.15
N ILE A 48 -13.66 6.90 -0.25
CA ILE A 48 -14.42 5.64 -0.11
C ILE A 48 -15.79 5.90 0.53
N ILE A 49 -15.86 6.77 1.54
CA ILE A 49 -17.11 7.14 2.20
C ILE A 49 -18.06 7.88 1.26
N GLU A 50 -17.52 8.73 0.38
CA GLU A 50 -18.30 9.56 -0.54
C GLU A 50 -18.69 8.85 -1.85
N CYS A 51 -18.07 7.73 -2.18
CA CYS A 51 -18.37 7.02 -3.43
C CYS A 51 -19.64 6.15 -3.33
N ASP A 52 -20.34 6.00 -4.45
CA ASP A 52 -21.41 5.01 -4.58
C ASP A 52 -20.83 3.59 -4.61
N ASP A 53 -21.54 2.60 -4.06
CA ASP A 53 -21.09 1.19 -4.04
C ASP A 53 -20.75 0.66 -5.45
N GLU A 54 -21.45 1.11 -6.50
CA GLU A 54 -21.16 0.75 -7.89
C GLU A 54 -19.74 1.15 -8.33
N LYS A 55 -19.15 2.18 -7.69
CA LYS A 55 -17.78 2.59 -7.94
C LYS A 55 -16.79 1.51 -7.53
N LEU A 56 -17.04 0.84 -6.41
CA LEU A 56 -16.19 -0.22 -5.90
C LEU A 56 -16.18 -1.44 -6.84
N ASP A 57 -17.31 -1.69 -7.50
CA ASP A 57 -17.46 -2.74 -8.53
C ASP A 57 -17.00 -2.29 -9.94
N SER A 58 -16.50 -1.06 -10.09
CA SER A 58 -15.98 -0.55 -11.37
C SER A 58 -14.48 -0.80 -11.51
N GLN A 59 -14.00 -0.82 -12.76
CA GLN A 59 -12.59 -1.02 -13.06
C GLN A 59 -11.74 0.20 -12.68
N THR A 60 -10.49 -0.06 -12.29
CA THR A 60 -9.47 0.99 -12.14
C THR A 60 -9.08 1.60 -13.50
N PRO A 61 -8.54 2.83 -13.54
CA PRO A 61 -8.20 3.49 -14.81
C PRO A 61 -7.12 2.77 -15.62
N ASP A 62 -6.19 2.10 -14.95
CA ASP A 62 -4.97 1.55 -15.55
C ASP A 62 -4.99 0.02 -15.69
N SER A 63 -6.05 -0.66 -15.23
CA SER A 63 -6.15 -2.13 -15.29
C SER A 63 -7.59 -2.63 -15.27
N ASP A 64 -7.78 -3.89 -15.64
CA ASP A 64 -9.09 -4.56 -15.55
C ASP A 64 -9.50 -4.93 -14.11
N GLU A 65 -8.68 -4.59 -13.09
CA GLU A 65 -8.99 -4.84 -11.69
C GLU A 65 -10.11 -3.93 -11.17
N LEU A 66 -10.98 -4.47 -10.32
CA LEU A 66 -12.04 -3.72 -9.64
C LEU A 66 -11.49 -2.91 -8.47
N TRP A 67 -12.07 -1.73 -8.22
CA TRP A 67 -11.64 -0.85 -7.13
C TRP A 67 -11.65 -1.54 -5.76
N TRP A 68 -12.67 -2.34 -5.44
CA TRP A 68 -12.71 -3.06 -4.16
C TRP A 68 -11.53 -4.03 -4.02
N SER A 69 -11.11 -4.69 -5.12
CA SER A 69 -10.01 -5.66 -5.12
C SER A 69 -8.68 -4.95 -4.90
N SER A 70 -8.42 -3.87 -5.63
CA SER A 70 -7.19 -3.09 -5.46
C SER A 70 -7.07 -2.52 -4.05
N LEU A 71 -8.17 -2.02 -3.47
CA LEU A 71 -8.20 -1.52 -2.10
C LEU A 71 -7.97 -2.63 -1.06
N ALA A 72 -8.54 -3.82 -1.26
CA ALA A 72 -8.30 -4.98 -0.40
C ALA A 72 -6.83 -5.42 -0.45
N HIS A 73 -6.23 -5.46 -1.65
CA HIS A 73 -4.80 -5.75 -1.82
C HIS A 73 -3.92 -4.72 -1.09
N LEU A 74 -4.23 -3.43 -1.22
CA LEU A 74 -3.54 -2.36 -0.51
C LEU A 74 -3.60 -2.56 1.01
N ALA A 75 -4.79 -2.85 1.56
CA ALA A 75 -4.98 -3.06 2.98
C ALA A 75 -4.18 -4.26 3.52
N ILE A 76 -4.23 -5.40 2.80
CA ILE A 76 -3.50 -6.62 3.20
C ILE A 76 -2.00 -6.42 3.13
N HIS A 77 -1.51 -5.73 2.09
CA HIS A 77 -0.10 -5.39 1.94
C HIS A 77 0.40 -4.52 3.10
N ASN A 78 -0.37 -3.49 3.48
CA ASN A 78 -0.02 -2.63 4.61
C ASN A 78 -0.03 -3.39 5.93
N ALA A 79 -1.03 -4.25 6.16
CA ALA A 79 -1.09 -5.09 7.35
C ALA A 79 0.14 -6.02 7.48
N TYR A 80 0.60 -6.59 6.37
CA TYR A 80 1.81 -7.41 6.33
C TYR A 80 3.05 -6.62 6.77
N HIS A 81 3.26 -5.43 6.22
CA HIS A 81 4.42 -4.59 6.56
C HIS A 81 4.36 -4.00 7.97
N ILE A 82 3.17 -3.62 8.45
CA ILE A 82 2.97 -3.25 9.86
C ILE A 82 3.40 -4.41 10.76
N GLY A 83 3.03 -5.64 10.42
CA GLY A 83 3.48 -6.85 11.13
C GLY A 83 5.01 -6.96 11.20
N GLN A 84 5.71 -6.71 10.09
CA GLN A 84 7.18 -6.70 10.05
C GLN A 84 7.79 -5.60 10.93
N ILE A 85 7.23 -4.39 10.91
CA ILE A 85 7.68 -3.27 11.75
C ILE A 85 7.51 -3.60 13.23
N VAL A 86 6.32 -4.09 13.62
CA VAL A 86 6.04 -4.50 15.00
C VAL A 86 7.00 -5.61 15.44
N TYR A 87 7.23 -6.61 14.58
CA TYR A 87 8.18 -7.68 14.85
C TYR A 87 9.59 -7.13 15.12
N MET A 88 10.12 -6.26 14.26
CA MET A 88 11.43 -5.63 14.46
C MET A 88 11.50 -4.83 15.76
N ARG A 89 10.45 -4.07 16.10
CA ARG A 89 10.40 -3.30 17.36
C ARG A 89 10.42 -4.21 18.58
N LYS A 90 9.75 -5.38 18.53
CA LYS A 90 9.80 -6.38 19.60
C LYS A 90 11.20 -6.97 19.77
N GLU A 91 11.85 -7.36 18.67
CA GLU A 91 13.22 -7.89 18.69
C GLU A 91 14.24 -6.87 19.27
N GLN A 92 13.98 -5.57 19.11
CA GLN A 92 14.81 -4.49 19.64
C GLN A 92 14.44 -4.08 21.08
N GLY A 93 13.41 -4.67 21.69
CA GLY A 93 12.91 -4.25 23.01
C GLY A 93 12.29 -2.85 23.02
N LEU A 94 11.92 -2.31 21.85
CA LEU A 94 11.31 -0.98 21.66
C LEU A 94 9.78 -1.03 21.53
N TRP A 95 9.20 -2.19 21.84
CA TRP A 95 7.76 -2.41 21.82
C TRP A 95 7.23 -2.35 23.25
N GLU A 96 6.49 -1.29 23.56
CA GLU A 96 5.76 -1.20 24.82
C GLU A 96 4.62 -2.23 24.79
N THR A 97 4.75 -3.26 25.62
CA THR A 97 3.62 -4.12 25.96
C THR A 97 2.84 -3.41 27.05
N TRP A 98 1.57 -3.12 26.81
CA TRP A 98 0.66 -2.69 27.88
C TRP A 98 0.58 -3.83 28.90
N GLU A 99 1.22 -3.66 30.06
CA GLU A 99 0.99 -4.53 31.23
C GLU A 99 -0.27 -4.03 31.94
N GLU A 100 -1.28 -4.89 32.07
CA GLU A 100 -2.46 -4.68 32.93
C GLU A 100 -2.15 -4.96 34.40
#